data_AF-A0A352WNE2-F1
#
_entry.id   AF-A0A352WNE2-F1
#
_cell.length_a   1.000
_cell.length_b   1.000
_cell.length_c   1.000
_cell.angle_alpha   90.00
_cell.angle_beta   90.00
_cell.angle_gamma   90.00
#
_symmetry.space_group_name_H-M   'P 1'
#
loop_
_entity.id
_entity.type
_entity.pdbx_description
1 polymer ?
#
loop_
_entity_poly.entity_id
_entity_poly.type
_entity_poly.pdbx_seq_one_letter_code
_entity_poly.pdbx_strand_id
1 'polypeptide(L)'
;LCKINNVEFSGRDNLMGGFKMHHDALYNEIAIDDASIQTEYWSDGSVWSRAWFTWTGNGQTTGESYSNRGHFSYKWQDGVIAELHGYWSEDAQNAEAAAYAAANAPE
;
A
#
# COMPACT_ATOMS: atom_id res chain seq x y z
N LEU A 1 -14.46 1.24 -1.23
CA LEU A 1 -13.93 2.03 -0.10
C LEU A 1 -12.49 1.62 0.18
N CYS A 2 -11.60 2.54 0.52
CA CYS A 2 -10.26 2.19 0.95
C CYS A 2 -9.88 2.96 2.22
N LYS A 3 -9.26 2.26 3.18
CA LYS A 3 -8.73 2.85 4.41
C LYS A 3 -7.28 2.43 4.59
N ILE A 4 -6.35 3.37 4.59
CA ILE A 4 -4.93 3.08 4.79
C ILE A 4 -4.45 3.88 6.00
N ASN A 5 -3.90 3.21 7.01
CA ASN A 5 -3.42 3.84 8.25
C ASN A 5 -4.43 4.85 8.85
N ASN A 6 -5.71 4.48 8.87
CA ASN A 6 -6.86 5.31 9.30
C ASN A 6 -7.25 6.49 8.39
N VAL A 7 -6.59 6.67 7.25
CA VAL A 7 -7.00 7.63 6.22
C VAL A 7 -7.97 6.95 5.25
N GLU A 8 -9.14 7.55 5.06
CA GLU A 8 -10.15 7.04 4.14
C GLU A 8 -10.07 7.74 2.78
N PHE A 9 -10.17 6.95 1.72
CA PHE A 9 -10.30 7.43 0.35
C PHE A 9 -11.31 6.61 -0.42
N SER A 10 -12.00 7.31 -1.31
CA SER A 10 -13.05 6.75 -2.14
C SER A 10 -12.66 6.81 -3.61
N GLY A 11 -13.08 5.80 -4.36
CA GLY A 11 -12.80 5.69 -5.79
C GLY A 11 -11.50 4.94 -6.08
N ARG A 12 -11.56 4.06 -7.09
CA ARG A 12 -10.43 3.27 -7.57
C ARG A 12 -9.26 4.16 -8.02
N ASP A 13 -9.56 5.28 -8.67
CA ASP A 13 -8.51 6.13 -9.27
C ASP A 13 -7.66 6.84 -8.24
N ASN A 14 -8.24 7.20 -7.08
CA ASN A 14 -7.47 7.77 -5.96
C ASN A 14 -6.50 6.73 -5.37
N LEU A 15 -6.95 5.49 -5.18
CA LEU A 15 -6.09 4.39 -4.74
C LEU A 15 -4.98 4.11 -5.76
N MET A 16 -5.35 3.99 -7.04
CA MET A 16 -4.39 3.69 -8.10
C MET A 16 -3.39 4.82 -8.33
N GLY A 17 -3.79 6.07 -8.14
CA GLY A 17 -2.88 7.22 -8.19
C GLY A 17 -1.78 7.13 -7.14
N GLY A 18 -2.11 6.72 -5.91
CA GLY A 18 -1.14 6.48 -4.84
C GLY A 18 -0.14 5.38 -5.18
N PHE A 19 -0.61 4.24 -5.68
CA PHE A 19 0.28 3.15 -6.12
C PHE A 19 1.12 3.54 -7.34
N LYS A 20 0.55 4.31 -8.28
CA LYS A 20 1.32 4.85 -9.41
C LYS A 20 2.47 5.74 -8.94
N MET A 21 2.25 6.59 -7.94
CA MET A 21 3.30 7.44 -7.35
C MET A 21 4.44 6.60 -6.74
N HIS A 22 4.14 5.46 -6.13
CA HIS A 22 5.17 4.54 -5.64
C HIS A 22 6.10 4.10 -6.77
N HIS A 23 5.56 3.71 -7.93
CA HIS A 23 6.36 3.27 -9.07
C HIS A 23 7.07 4.41 -9.81
N ASP A 24 6.41 5.55 -9.96
CA ASP A 24 6.91 6.61 -10.85
C ASP A 24 7.96 7.50 -10.20
N ALA A 25 7.88 7.70 -8.88
CA ALA A 25 8.65 8.76 -8.22
C ALA A 25 9.36 8.30 -6.94
N LEU A 26 8.82 7.33 -6.21
CA LEU A 26 9.36 6.98 -4.90
C LEU A 26 10.27 5.76 -4.95
N TYR A 27 9.88 4.69 -5.64
CA TYR A 27 10.59 3.41 -5.56
C TYR A 27 10.74 2.71 -6.89
N ASN A 28 11.85 1.99 -7.06
CA ASN A 28 12.06 1.00 -8.10
C ASN A 28 12.24 -0.40 -7.49
N GLU A 29 12.27 -1.43 -8.34
CA GLU A 29 12.44 -2.83 -7.92
C GLU A 29 11.44 -3.27 -6.83
N ILE A 30 10.21 -2.78 -6.92
CA ILE A 30 9.16 -3.12 -5.97
C ILE A 30 8.83 -4.61 -6.07
N ALA A 31 8.84 -5.30 -4.92
CA ALA A 31 8.41 -6.70 -4.81
C ALA A 31 7.51 -6.94 -3.59
N ILE A 32 6.74 -8.03 -3.69
CA ILE A 32 5.90 -8.56 -2.62
C ILE A 32 6.36 -9.98 -2.35
N ASP A 33 6.95 -10.19 -1.18
CA ASP A 33 7.50 -11.46 -0.74
C ASP A 33 6.74 -11.98 0.48
N ASP A 34 6.91 -13.26 0.81
CA ASP A 34 6.38 -13.88 2.04
C ASP A 34 4.89 -13.61 2.31
N ALA A 35 4.09 -13.65 1.24
CA ALA A 35 2.66 -13.42 1.32
C ALA A 35 1.96 -14.62 1.97
N SER A 36 1.27 -14.37 3.09
CA SER A 36 0.34 -15.29 3.71
C SER A 36 -1.07 -14.74 3.62
N ILE A 37 -2.00 -15.55 3.11
CA ILE A 37 -3.38 -15.14 2.84
C ILE A 37 -4.33 -16.06 3.61
N GLN A 38 -5.25 -15.46 4.35
CA GLN A 38 -6.34 -16.13 5.03
C GLN A 38 -7.66 -15.57 4.50
N THR A 39 -8.57 -16.44 4.07
CA THR A 39 -9.94 -16.04 3.74
C THR A 39 -10.88 -16.49 4.85
N GLU A 40 -11.78 -15.61 5.25
CA GLU A 40 -12.74 -15.80 6.33
C GLU A 40 -14.16 -15.56 5.86
N TYR A 41 -15.05 -16.37 6.40
CA TYR A 41 -16.48 -16.28 6.22
C TYR A 41 -17.10 -15.95 7.57
N TRP A 42 -17.72 -14.79 7.67
CA TRP A 42 -18.30 -14.29 8.91
C TRP A 42 -19.77 -14.69 9.02
N SER A 43 -20.29 -14.71 10.25
CA SER A 43 -21.69 -15.10 10.52
C SER A 43 -22.71 -14.14 9.92
N ASP A 44 -22.31 -12.89 9.62
CA ASP A 44 -23.13 -11.91 8.91
C ASP A 44 -23.11 -12.09 7.38
N GLY A 45 -22.45 -13.14 6.88
CA GLY A 45 -22.32 -13.43 5.46
C GLY A 45 -21.21 -12.65 4.76
N SER A 46 -20.49 -11.76 5.46
CA SER A 46 -19.36 -11.06 4.86
C SER A 46 -18.17 -12.01 4.63
N VAL A 47 -17.46 -11.78 3.53
CA VAL A 47 -16.27 -12.53 3.15
C VAL A 47 -15.09 -11.57 3.09
N TRP A 48 -14.02 -11.92 3.82
CA TRP A 48 -12.81 -11.12 3.85
C TRP A 48 -11.60 -11.98 3.53
N SER A 49 -10.67 -11.46 2.74
CA SER A 49 -9.34 -12.01 2.58
C SER A 49 -8.32 -11.09 3.25
N ARG A 50 -7.53 -11.65 4.16
CA ARG A 50 -6.47 -10.96 4.89
C ARG A 50 -5.13 -11.44 4.39
N ALA A 51 -4.32 -10.53 3.89
CA ALA A 51 -2.98 -10.77 3.41
C ALA A 51 -1.98 -10.08 4.34
N TRP A 52 -1.01 -10.84 4.84
CA TRP A 52 0.22 -10.27 5.37
C TRP A 52 1.36 -10.56 4.39
N PHE A 53 2.17 -9.57 4.08
CA PHE A 53 3.25 -9.71 3.11
C PHE A 53 4.42 -8.79 3.47
N THR A 54 5.58 -9.11 2.95
CA THR A 54 6.76 -8.25 3.01
C THR A 54 6.80 -7.45 1.72
N TRP A 55 6.73 -6.13 1.81
CA TRP A 55 6.93 -5.22 0.68
C TRP A 55 8.38 -4.78 0.67
N THR A 56 9.01 -4.77 -0.49
CA THR A 56 10.37 -4.26 -0.68
C THR A 56 10.43 -3.29 -1.85
N GLY A 57 11.43 -2.41 -1.85
CA GLY A 57 11.73 -1.50 -2.96
C GLY A 57 12.94 -0.62 -2.64
N ASN A 58 13.60 -0.06 -3.66
CA ASN A 58 14.70 0.88 -3.46
C ASN A 58 14.22 2.30 -3.76
N GLY A 59 14.56 3.25 -2.88
CA GLY A 59 14.28 4.68 -3.06
C GLY A 59 14.90 5.20 -4.35
N GLN A 60 14.10 5.84 -5.20
CA GLN A 60 14.61 6.42 -6.45
C GLN A 60 15.44 7.68 -6.20
N THR A 61 15.14 8.43 -5.13
CA THR A 61 15.84 9.66 -4.74
C THR A 61 16.98 9.37 -3.79
N THR A 62 16.72 8.59 -2.72
CA THR A 62 17.74 8.29 -1.70
C THR A 62 18.70 7.18 -2.11
N GLY A 63 18.27 6.26 -2.97
CA GLY A 63 19.01 5.04 -3.32
C GLY A 63 19.01 3.96 -2.24
N GLU A 64 18.32 4.16 -1.11
CA GLU A 64 18.28 3.20 -0.01
C GLU A 64 17.29 2.07 -0.30
N SER A 65 17.63 0.85 0.10
CA SER A 65 16.70 -0.28 0.07
C SER A 65 15.79 -0.26 1.29
N TYR A 66 14.49 -0.44 1.05
CA TYR A 66 13.47 -0.46 2.09
C TYR A 66 12.73 -1.80 2.10
N SER A 67 12.32 -2.21 3.31
CA SER A 67 11.48 -3.38 3.53
C SER A 67 10.45 -3.06 4.61
N ASN A 68 9.21 -3.49 4.39
CA ASN A 68 8.12 -3.22 5.31
C ASN A 68 7.17 -4.40 5.42
N ARG A 69 6.65 -4.65 6.62
CA ARG A 69 5.57 -5.64 6.80
C ARG A 69 4.23 -4.96 6.51
N GLY A 70 3.59 -5.37 5.42
CA GLY A 70 2.27 -4.90 5.03
C GLY A 70 1.16 -5.85 5.46
N HIS A 71 0.01 -5.27 5.83
CA HIS A 71 -1.24 -5.98 6.05
C HIS A 71 -2.37 -5.38 5.22
N PHE A 72 -2.99 -6.18 4.35
CA PHE A 72 -4.14 -5.77 3.58
C PHE A 72 -5.33 -6.69 3.86
N SER A 73 -6.49 -6.12 4.14
CA SER A 73 -7.76 -6.82 4.29
C SER A 73 -8.70 -6.40 3.14
N TYR A 74 -9.26 -7.38 2.45
CA TYR A 74 -10.12 -7.19 1.29
C TYR A 74 -11.51 -7.75 1.56
N LYS A 75 -12.53 -6.90 1.58
CA LYS A 75 -13.93 -7.34 1.63
C LYS A 75 -14.41 -7.65 0.24
N TRP A 76 -14.98 -8.84 0.07
CA TRP A 76 -15.56 -9.27 -1.19
C TRP A 76 -17.06 -9.02 -1.22
N GLN A 77 -17.55 -8.52 -2.35
CA GLN A 77 -18.97 -8.42 -2.66
C GLN A 77 -19.14 -8.66 -4.15
N ASP A 78 -20.05 -9.57 -4.54
CA ASP A 78 -20.37 -9.86 -5.95
C ASP A 78 -19.14 -10.16 -6.84
N GLY A 79 -18.14 -10.84 -6.26
CA GLY A 79 -16.91 -11.24 -6.97
C GLY A 79 -15.86 -10.13 -7.12
N VAL A 80 -16.09 -8.94 -6.55
CA VAL A 80 -15.14 -7.82 -6.56
C VAL A 80 -14.75 -7.38 -5.16
N ILE A 81 -13.62 -6.67 -5.05
CA ILE A 81 -13.21 -6.04 -3.80
C ILE A 81 -14.02 -4.75 -3.60
N ALA A 82 -14.92 -4.76 -2.62
CA ALA A 82 -15.75 -3.61 -2.27
C ALA A 82 -15.07 -2.67 -1.26
N GLU A 83 -14.24 -3.24 -0.38
CA GLU A 83 -13.53 -2.51 0.67
C GLU A 83 -12.10 -3.06 0.83
N LEU A 84 -11.14 -2.16 0.99
CA LEU A 84 -9.74 -2.48 1.26
C LEU A 84 -9.29 -1.74 2.52
N HIS A 85 -8.69 -2.45 3.47
CA HIS A 85 -7.97 -1.84 4.59
C HIS A 85 -6.49 -2.18 4.50
N GLY A 86 -5.61 -1.18 4.53
CA GLY A 86 -4.16 -1.35 4.47
C GLY A 86 -3.47 -0.78 5.71
N TYR A 87 -2.46 -1.50 6.22
CA TYR A 87 -1.64 -1.07 7.35
C TYR A 87 -0.17 -1.41 7.13
N TRP A 88 0.71 -0.43 7.37
CA TRP A 88 2.17 -0.55 7.32
C TRP A 88 2.81 0.68 8.00
N SER A 89 4.10 0.61 8.35
CA SER A 89 4.82 1.81 8.82
C SER A 89 5.07 2.80 7.67
N GLU A 90 4.72 4.07 7.82
CA GLU A 90 4.94 5.08 6.78
C GLU A 90 6.35 5.70 6.84
N ASP A 91 7.20 5.30 7.78
CA ASP A 91 8.48 5.97 8.06
C ASP A 91 9.39 6.05 6.82
N ALA A 92 9.59 4.91 6.14
CA ALA A 92 10.41 4.86 4.93
C ALA A 92 9.80 5.69 3.79
N GLN A 93 8.48 5.64 3.62
CA GLN A 93 7.79 6.42 2.60
C GLN A 93 7.85 7.91 2.87
N ASN A 94 7.72 8.32 4.12
CA ASN A 94 7.81 9.72 4.51
C ASN A 94 9.23 10.26 4.32
N ALA A 95 10.26 9.45 4.61
CA ALA A 95 11.65 9.80 4.37
C ALA A 95 11.95 9.98 2.87
N GLU A 96 11.57 9.00 2.04
CA GLU A 96 11.76 9.06 0.58
C GLU A 96 10.95 10.21 -0.05
N ALA A 97 9.70 10.42 0.38
CA ALA A 97 8.88 11.51 -0.12
C ALA A 97 9.44 12.89 0.27
N ALA A 98 10.01 13.04 1.47
CA ALA A 98 10.69 14.26 1.89
C ALA A 98 11.95 14.51 1.06
N ALA A 99 12.74 13.46 0.79
CA ALA A 99 13.91 13.55 -0.09
C ALA A 99 13.52 13.95 -1.52
N TYR A 100 12.49 13.32 -2.09
CA TYR A 100 11.93 13.66 -3.40
C TYR A 100 11.48 15.13 -3.46
N ALA A 101 10.75 15.59 -2.44
CA ALA A 101 10.27 16.97 -2.38
C ALA A 101 11.43 17.97 -2.30
N ALA A 102 12.47 17.68 -1.49
CA ALA A 102 13.65 18.54 -1.37
C ALA A 102 14.46 18.60 -2.68
N ALA A 103 14.58 17.48 -3.40
CA ALA A 103 15.29 17.41 -4.68
C ALA A 103 14.56 18.14 -5.82
N ASN A 104 13.24 18.36 -5.69
CA ASN A 104 12.40 19.01 -6.70
C ASN A 104 11.84 20.37 -6.25
N ALA A 105 12.34 20.93 -5.14
CA ALA A 105 11.93 22.24 -4.68
C ALA A 105 12.43 23.33 -5.64
N PRO A 106 11.59 24.32 -6.01
CA PRO A 106 12.05 25.46 -6.81
C PRO A 106 13.09 26.28 -6.02
N GLU A 107 14.08 26.82 -6.74
CA GLU A 107 15.07 27.77 -6.20
C GLU A 107 14.45 29.08 -5.70
#